data_AF-L9ZIJ9-F1
#
_entry.id   AF-L9ZIJ9-F1
#
_cell.length_a   1.000
_cell.length_b   1.000
_cell.length_c   1.000
_cell.angle_alpha   90.00
_cell.angle_beta   90.00
_cell.angle_gamma   90.00
#
_symmetry.space_group_name_H-M   'P 1'
#
loop_
_entity.id
_entity.type
_entity.pdbx_description
1 polymer ?
#
loop_
_entity_poly.entity_id
_entity_poly.type
_entity_poly.pdbx_seq_one_letter_code
_entity_poly.pdbx_strand_id
1 'polypeptide(L)'
;MQRQPTTDRLEIERGQTWRCIEARADPDAVPDPHTDAMWADHPRFTALVDDVTGGIVTLTVTHGNDHPRAPDFGATIVKAAAKLRERDRWTLQEDNR
;
A
#
# COMPACT_ATOMS: atom_id res chain seq x y z
N MET A 1 20.43 -31.67 -9.19
CA MET A 1 20.07 -30.69 -8.16
C MET A 1 19.31 -29.57 -8.84
N GLN A 2 17.99 -29.58 -8.77
CA GLN A 2 17.15 -28.60 -9.46
C GLN A 2 17.30 -27.26 -8.75
N ARG A 3 17.77 -26.22 -9.47
CA ARG A 3 17.72 -24.84 -9.00
C ARG A 3 16.25 -24.44 -9.03
N GLN A 4 15.65 -24.31 -7.85
CA GLN A 4 14.29 -23.81 -7.68
C GLN A 4 14.19 -22.42 -8.34
N PRO A 5 13.13 -22.12 -9.10
CA PRO A 5 12.93 -20.80 -9.65
C PRO A 5 12.72 -19.82 -8.49
N THR A 6 13.41 -18.68 -8.54
CA THR A 6 13.28 -17.50 -7.68
C THR A 6 11.83 -17.00 -7.64
N THR A 7 11.01 -17.67 -6.84
CA THR A 7 9.63 -17.28 -6.49
C THR A 7 9.60 -16.62 -5.10
N ASP A 8 10.77 -16.12 -4.66
CA ASP A 8 11.05 -15.72 -3.28
C ASP A 8 11.23 -14.19 -3.17
N ARG A 9 10.46 -13.41 -3.94
CA ARG A 9 10.58 -11.94 -3.91
C ARG A 9 9.25 -11.20 -3.73
N LEU A 10 8.18 -11.90 -3.38
CA LEU A 10 6.84 -11.32 -3.36
C LEU A 10 6.00 -11.71 -2.14
N GLU A 11 6.48 -12.51 -1.19
CA GLU A 11 5.67 -12.79 0.01
C GLU A 11 5.50 -11.50 0.83
N ILE A 12 4.26 -11.19 1.21
CA ILE A 12 4.00 -10.02 2.05
C ILE A 12 4.13 -10.52 3.47
N GLU A 13 5.00 -9.88 4.23
CA GLU A 13 5.37 -10.32 5.56
C GLU A 13 5.20 -9.18 6.56
N ARG A 14 4.98 -9.57 7.82
CA ARG A 14 4.95 -8.65 8.94
C ARG A 14 6.27 -7.88 9.03
N GLY A 15 6.17 -6.59 9.30
CA GLY A 15 7.33 -5.68 9.40
C GLY A 15 7.74 -5.05 8.07
N GLN A 16 7.16 -5.46 6.94
CA GLN A 16 7.39 -4.79 5.67
C GLN A 16 6.73 -3.41 5.66
N THR A 17 7.40 -2.43 5.05
CA THR A 17 6.88 -1.08 4.89
C THR A 17 6.44 -0.86 3.46
N TRP A 18 5.20 -0.43 3.27
CA TRP A 18 4.58 -0.23 1.97
C TRP A 18 4.14 1.22 1.80
N ARG A 19 4.51 1.82 0.67
CA ARG A 19 4.08 3.17 0.30
C ARG A 19 2.85 3.09 -0.60
N CYS A 20 1.78 3.79 -0.22
CA CYS A 20 0.62 4.02 -1.05
C CYS A 20 0.72 5.38 -1.76
N ILE A 21 0.42 5.38 -3.06
CA ILE A 21 0.26 6.58 -3.88
C ILE A 21 -1.12 6.51 -4.54
N GLU A 22 -2.11 7.20 -3.97
CA GLU A 22 -3.50 7.17 -4.45
C GLU A 22 -3.65 7.72 -5.88
N ALA A 23 -2.69 8.51 -6.37
CA ALA A 23 -2.63 8.94 -7.78
C ALA A 23 -2.65 7.78 -8.78
N ARG A 24 -2.22 6.61 -8.34
CA ARG A 24 -2.12 5.39 -9.15
C ARG A 24 -3.23 4.40 -8.81
N ALA A 25 -4.23 4.81 -8.04
CA ALA A 25 -5.41 4.02 -7.82
C ALA A 25 -6.16 3.79 -9.14
N ASP A 26 -6.82 2.63 -9.23
CA ASP A 26 -7.73 2.37 -10.33
C ASP A 26 -8.87 3.40 -10.28
N PRO A 27 -9.24 4.05 -11.40
CA PRO A 27 -10.35 5.00 -11.44
C PRO A 27 -11.69 4.37 -10.98
N ASP A 28 -11.87 3.05 -11.08
CA ASP A 28 -13.06 2.35 -10.56
C ASP A 28 -12.96 2.04 -9.05
N ALA A 29 -11.78 2.18 -8.42
CA ALA A 29 -11.56 1.87 -7.00
C ALA A 29 -11.70 3.07 -6.07
N VAL A 30 -12.08 4.23 -6.60
CA VAL A 30 -12.23 5.48 -5.88
C VAL A 30 -13.59 6.08 -6.26
N PRO A 31 -14.40 6.57 -5.31
CA PRO A 31 -15.71 7.13 -5.64
C PRO A 31 -15.58 8.48 -6.37
N ASP A 32 -16.36 8.67 -7.44
CA ASP A 32 -16.57 9.97 -8.10
C ASP A 32 -16.98 11.06 -7.08
N PRO A 33 -16.59 12.34 -7.26
CA PRO A 33 -15.94 12.91 -8.44
C PRO A 33 -14.41 12.99 -8.30
N HIS A 34 -13.72 12.42 -9.28
CA HIS A 34 -12.27 12.51 -9.47
C HIS A 34 -11.78 13.83 -10.09
N THR A 35 -12.70 14.79 -10.25
CA THR A 35 -12.47 16.04 -11.00
C THR A 35 -12.23 17.26 -10.12
N ASP A 36 -12.22 17.11 -8.80
CA ASP A 36 -11.97 18.24 -7.90
C ASP A 36 -10.47 18.53 -7.80
N ALA A 37 -10.10 19.80 -8.00
CA ALA A 37 -8.75 20.34 -7.85
C ALA A 37 -8.07 20.01 -6.50
N MET A 38 -8.85 19.52 -5.51
CA MET A 38 -8.38 18.94 -4.26
C MET A 38 -7.55 17.66 -4.41
N TRP A 39 -7.57 16.98 -5.57
CA TRP A 39 -6.80 15.76 -5.82
C TRP A 39 -5.40 16.02 -6.42
N ALA A 40 -5.02 17.26 -6.71
CA ALA A 40 -3.79 17.57 -7.44
C ALA A 40 -2.50 17.06 -6.78
N ASP A 41 -2.45 16.94 -5.44
CA ASP A 41 -1.30 16.38 -4.71
C ASP A 41 -1.41 14.86 -4.45
N HIS A 42 -2.64 14.31 -4.54
CA HIS A 42 -3.06 12.96 -4.16
C HIS A 42 -2.69 12.52 -2.72
N PRO A 43 -3.54 11.75 -2.02
CA PRO A 43 -3.14 11.16 -0.75
C PRO A 43 -1.94 10.21 -0.93
N ARG A 44 -0.91 10.41 -0.12
CA ARG A 44 0.31 9.60 -0.11
C ARG A 44 0.62 9.26 1.32
N PHE A 45 0.84 7.98 1.58
CA PHE A 45 1.14 7.53 2.92
C PHE A 45 1.99 6.27 2.88
N THR A 46 2.64 6.00 3.99
CA THR A 46 3.45 4.82 4.23
C THR A 46 2.80 4.05 5.37
N ALA A 47 2.74 2.73 5.24
CA ALA A 47 2.15 1.87 6.25
C ALA A 47 3.02 0.62 6.48
N LEU A 48 3.09 0.19 7.72
CA LEU A 48 3.79 -1.02 8.15
C LEU A 48 2.82 -2.20 8.16
N VAL A 49 3.24 -3.36 7.66
CA VAL A 49 2.44 -4.59 7.78
C VAL A 49 2.50 -5.11 9.22
N ASP A 50 1.36 -5.10 9.91
CA ASP A 50 1.23 -5.62 11.27
C ASP A 50 0.89 -7.09 11.32
N ASP A 51 0.07 -7.57 10.38
CA ASP A 51 -0.40 -8.95 10.33
C ASP A 51 -0.73 -9.39 8.89
N VAL A 52 -0.51 -10.67 8.62
CA VAL A 52 -0.89 -11.32 7.36
C VAL A 52 -1.59 -12.64 7.68
N THR A 53 -2.90 -12.68 7.50
CA THR A 53 -3.73 -13.84 7.82
C THR A 53 -4.67 -14.16 6.66
N GLY A 54 -4.63 -15.40 6.15
CA GLY A 54 -5.57 -15.87 5.12
C GLY A 54 -5.54 -15.04 3.82
N GLY A 55 -4.38 -14.46 3.47
CA GLY A 55 -4.24 -13.58 2.30
C GLY A 55 -4.80 -12.16 2.51
N ILE A 56 -5.18 -11.81 3.73
CA ILE A 56 -5.50 -10.45 4.15
C ILE A 56 -4.29 -9.86 4.87
N VAL A 57 -3.98 -8.61 4.55
CA VAL A 57 -2.88 -7.83 5.10
C VAL A 57 -3.49 -6.68 5.90
N THR A 58 -3.07 -6.59 7.16
CA THR A 58 -3.37 -5.47 8.04
C THR A 58 -2.15 -4.56 8.09
N LEU A 59 -2.32 -3.28 7.76
CA LEU A 59 -1.27 -2.28 7.82
C LEU A 59 -1.62 -1.15 8.79
N THR A 60 -0.63 -0.62 9.49
CA THR A 60 -0.75 0.60 10.29
C THR A 60 0.00 1.73 9.61
N VAL A 61 -0.67 2.86 9.41
CA VAL A 61 -0.06 4.05 8.80
C VAL A 61 1.00 4.64 9.72
N THR A 62 2.21 4.75 9.21
CA THR A 62 3.37 5.31 9.91
C THR A 62 3.68 6.74 9.48
N HIS A 63 3.23 7.15 8.30
CA HIS A 63 3.43 8.50 7.79
C HIS A 63 2.41 8.81 6.69
N GLY A 64 1.84 10.01 6.68
CA GLY A 64 0.99 10.52 5.60
C GLY A 64 1.45 11.92 5.18
N ASN A 65 1.16 12.31 3.94
CA ASN A 65 1.28 13.71 3.53
C ASN A 65 0.17 14.57 4.14
N ASP A 66 0.29 15.89 4.06
CA ASP A 66 -0.69 16.86 4.56
C ASP A 66 -2.03 16.90 3.78
N HIS A 67 -2.30 15.87 2.97
CA HIS A 67 -3.55 15.79 2.22
C HIS A 67 -4.71 15.48 3.19
N PRO A 68 -5.85 16.19 3.14
CA PRO A 68 -6.96 16.01 4.09
C PRO A 68 -7.68 14.65 4.01
N ARG A 69 -7.29 13.83 3.03
CA ARG A 69 -7.76 12.44 2.86
C ARG A 69 -6.66 11.40 3.07
N ALA A 70 -5.44 11.82 3.39
CA ALA A 70 -4.42 10.89 3.84
C ALA A 70 -4.90 10.31 5.19
N PRO A 71 -4.79 9.00 5.41
CA PRO A 71 -5.13 8.42 6.70
C PRO A 71 -4.25 9.01 7.80
N ASP A 72 -4.81 9.16 9.00
CA ASP A 72 -4.07 9.61 10.17
C ASP A 72 -2.94 8.64 10.54
N PHE A 73 -1.92 9.17 11.23
CA PHE A 73 -0.90 8.33 11.85
C PHE A 73 -1.53 7.32 12.81
N GLY A 74 -1.14 6.06 12.70
CA GLY A 74 -1.71 4.96 13.48
C GLY A 74 -3.02 4.38 12.93
N ALA A 75 -3.57 4.92 11.84
CA ALA A 75 -4.77 4.38 11.22
C ALA A 75 -4.53 2.96 10.65
N THR A 76 -5.51 2.08 10.81
CA THR A 76 -5.47 0.71 10.31
C THR A 76 -6.06 0.61 8.91
N ILE A 77 -5.36 -0.09 8.02
CA ILE A 77 -5.76 -0.38 6.65
C ILE A 77 -5.81 -1.89 6.47
N VAL A 78 -6.94 -2.42 6.03
CA VAL A 78 -7.13 -3.84 5.74
C VAL A 78 -7.29 -4.03 4.24
N LYS A 79 -6.43 -4.85 3.62
CA LYS A 79 -6.46 -5.13 2.18
C LYS A 79 -6.09 -6.58 1.90
N ALA A 80 -6.58 -7.12 0.79
CA ALA A 80 -6.08 -8.40 0.29
C ALA A 80 -4.63 -8.26 -0.17
N ALA A 81 -3.79 -9.25 0.15
CA ALA A 81 -2.39 -9.34 -0.29
C ALA A 81 -2.27 -9.18 -1.81
N ALA A 82 -3.21 -9.77 -2.57
CA ALA A 82 -3.28 -9.62 -4.02
C ALA A 82 -3.41 -8.14 -4.44
N LYS A 83 -4.23 -7.34 -3.75
CA LYS A 83 -4.44 -5.92 -4.06
C LYS A 83 -3.22 -5.05 -3.75
N LEU A 84 -2.40 -5.45 -2.79
CA LEU A 84 -1.14 -4.77 -2.49
C LEU A 84 -0.09 -4.99 -3.58
N ARG A 85 -0.18 -6.12 -4.31
CA ARG A 85 0.74 -6.49 -5.41
C ARG A 85 0.24 -6.11 -6.79
N GLU A 86 -1.07 -5.87 -6.95
CA GLU A 86 -1.70 -5.83 -8.27
C GLU A 86 -1.20 -4.68 -9.16
N ARG A 87 -0.65 -3.58 -8.61
CA ARG A 87 -0.29 -2.36 -9.38
C ARG A 87 0.75 -1.46 -8.69
N ASP A 88 1.17 -0.42 -9.42
CA ASP A 88 2.04 0.68 -8.97
C ASP A 88 1.47 1.58 -7.85
N ARG A 89 0.22 1.36 -7.39
CA ARG A 89 -0.37 2.09 -6.25
C ARG A 89 0.39 1.83 -4.96
N TRP A 90 0.82 0.59 -4.77
CA TRP A 90 1.53 0.14 -3.60
C TRP A 90 2.94 -0.28 -3.99
N THR A 91 3.92 0.24 -3.27
CA THR A 91 5.32 -0.08 -3.53
C THR A 91 5.99 -0.44 -2.22
N LEU A 92 6.54 -1.65 -2.16
CA LEU A 92 7.41 -2.07 -1.06
C LEU A 92 8.57 -1.07 -0.97
N GLN A 93 8.75 -0.46 0.20
CA GLN A 93 9.95 0.30 0.49
C GLN A 93 11.00 -0.71 0.94
N GLU A 94 11.96 -1.02 0.08
CA GLU A 94 13.15 -1.78 0.50
C GLU A 94 13.91 -0.88 1.49
N ASP A 95 14.02 -1.31 2.75
CA ASP A 95 14.89 -0.65 3.73
C ASP A 95 16.30 -0.79 3.19
N ASN A 96 16.85 0.30 2.64
CA ASN A 96 18.16 0.32 2.00
C ASN A 96 19.22 0.27 3.11
N ARG A 97 19.41 -0.92 3.68
CA ARG A 97 20.41 -1.23 4.71
C ARG A 97 21.71 -1.71 4.10
#